data_AF-A0A0F9JQX6-F1
#
_entry.id   AF-A0A0F9JQX6-F1
#
_cell.length_a   1.000
_cell.length_b   1.000
_cell.length_c   1.000
_cell.angle_alpha   90.00
_cell.angle_beta   90.00
_cell.angle_gamma   90.00
#
_symmetry.space_group_name_H-M   'P 1'
#
loop_
_entity.id
_entity.type
_entity.pdbx_description
1 polymer ?
#
loop_
_entity_poly.entity_id
_entity_poly.type
_entity_poly.pdbx_seq_one_letter_code
_entity_poly.pdbx_strand_id
1 'polypeptide(L)'
;MRHEDVHGVSGTGKVADVFEATNGKCIVVWISPHSSTNIYDNVKHVESTHSHGGKSLVVWDYESPADPDPMDALKDDDTPKVELNDEELAEIAEEAAEGAKQKIAKKIVEKLTEASEPEPEAASSRVSAAASKVLRNPKTSKAAKTAAGKALTQKADKKKTK
;
A
#
# COMPACT_ATOMS: atom_id res chain seq x y z
N MET A 1 1.41 4.08 -34.22
CA MET A 1 1.68 3.68 -35.62
C MET A 1 2.03 2.20 -35.70
N ARG A 2 1.40 1.44 -36.60
CA ARG A 2 1.70 0.03 -36.85
C ARG A 2 2.36 -0.16 -38.21
N HIS A 3 3.53 -0.78 -38.21
CA HIS A 3 4.34 -1.06 -39.40
C HIS A 3 4.02 -2.42 -40.03
N GLU A 4 3.68 -3.42 -39.22
CA GLU A 4 3.36 -4.76 -39.70
C GLU A 4 2.16 -5.33 -38.94
N ASP A 5 1.16 -5.84 -39.67
CA ASP A 5 0.02 -6.54 -39.08
C ASP A 5 0.35 -8.01 -38.87
N VAL A 6 0.66 -8.39 -37.63
CA VAL A 6 1.05 -9.77 -37.28
C VAL A 6 -0.11 -10.75 -37.41
N HIS A 7 -1.34 -10.27 -37.22
CA HIS A 7 -2.50 -11.13 -37.07
C HIS A 7 -3.50 -10.97 -38.23
N GLY A 8 -3.29 -10.01 -39.13
CA GLY A 8 -4.11 -9.79 -40.33
C GLY A 8 -5.53 -9.29 -40.05
N VAL A 9 -5.79 -8.74 -38.86
CA VAL A 9 -7.15 -8.31 -38.44
C VAL A 9 -7.29 -6.79 -38.43
N SER A 10 -6.21 -6.04 -38.22
CA SER A 10 -6.32 -4.60 -37.95
C SER A 10 -5.46 -3.71 -38.86
N GLY A 11 -4.77 -4.30 -39.84
CA GLY A 11 -4.05 -3.61 -40.89
C GLY A 11 -2.77 -2.91 -40.43
N THR A 12 -2.26 -2.01 -41.26
CA THR A 12 -1.09 -1.17 -40.94
C THR A 12 -1.51 0.29 -40.87
N GLY A 13 -0.75 1.12 -40.15
CA GLY A 13 -1.01 2.56 -40.03
C GLY A 13 -1.49 2.99 -38.65
N LYS A 14 -2.40 3.97 -38.60
CA LYS A 14 -2.99 4.48 -37.37
C LYS A 14 -4.15 3.56 -36.96
N VAL A 15 -3.93 2.82 -35.88
CA VAL A 15 -4.81 1.71 -35.44
C VAL A 15 -5.48 1.97 -34.09
N ALA A 16 -4.93 2.90 -33.32
CA ALA A 16 -5.44 3.32 -32.03
C ALA A 16 -5.11 4.81 -31.80
N ASP A 17 -5.99 5.49 -31.09
CA ASP A 17 -5.71 6.76 -30.44
C ASP A 17 -5.26 6.49 -29.01
N VAL A 18 -4.18 7.14 -28.58
CA VAL A 18 -3.63 6.98 -27.22
C VAL A 18 -3.58 8.34 -26.56
N PHE A 19 -4.13 8.42 -25.35
CA PHE A 19 -4.09 9.61 -24.51
C PHE A 19 -3.37 9.29 -23.22
N GLU A 20 -2.35 10.09 -22.87
CA GLU A 20 -1.72 10.03 -21.56
C GLU A 20 -2.21 11.19 -20.71
N ALA A 21 -2.76 10.87 -19.54
CA ALA A 21 -3.17 11.84 -18.54
C ALA A 21 -1.96 12.33 -17.75
N THR A 22 -2.10 13.50 -17.11
CA THR A 22 -1.04 14.12 -16.27
C THR A 22 -0.56 13.24 -15.11
N ASN A 23 -1.39 12.27 -14.68
CA ASN A 23 -1.03 11.27 -13.67
C ASN A 23 -0.28 10.04 -14.24
N GLY A 24 0.08 10.07 -15.53
CA GLY A 24 0.77 9.00 -16.26
C GLY A 24 -0.16 7.89 -16.78
N LYS A 25 -1.45 7.88 -16.42
CA LYS A 25 -2.37 6.84 -16.92
C LYS A 25 -2.61 7.01 -18.41
N CYS A 26 -2.63 5.90 -19.12
CA CYS A 26 -2.79 5.86 -20.57
C CYS A 26 -4.12 5.23 -20.96
N ILE A 27 -4.87 5.89 -21.82
CA ILE A 27 -6.12 5.41 -22.40
C ILE A 27 -5.87 5.11 -23.86
N VAL A 28 -6.14 3.88 -24.27
CA VAL A 28 -5.97 3.40 -25.64
C VAL A 28 -7.35 3.13 -26.22
N VAL A 29 -7.71 3.83 -27.29
CA VAL A 29 -8.97 3.66 -28.02
C VAL A 29 -8.67 3.05 -29.38
N TRP A 30 -9.17 1.85 -29.64
CA TRP A 30 -8.97 1.16 -30.91
C TRP A 30 -9.90 1.71 -31.99
N ILE A 31 -9.33 2.11 -33.13
CA ILE A 31 -10.04 2.72 -34.27
C ILE A 31 -10.50 1.61 -35.23
N SER A 32 -11.29 0.66 -34.70
CA SER A 32 -11.86 -0.46 -35.45
C SER A 32 -13.39 -0.37 -35.48
N PRO A 33 -14.08 -1.05 -36.41
CA PRO A 33 -15.56 -1.10 -36.45
C PRO A 33 -16.18 -1.57 -35.14
N HIS A 34 -15.48 -2.46 -34.43
CA HIS A 34 -15.74 -2.81 -33.04
C HIS A 34 -14.66 -2.15 -32.19
N SER A 35 -14.87 -0.89 -31.81
CA SER A 35 -13.93 -0.18 -30.97
C SER A 35 -13.96 -0.74 -29.55
N SER A 36 -12.80 -0.72 -28.90
CA SER A 36 -12.67 -0.99 -27.48
C SER A 36 -11.76 0.07 -26.85
N THR A 37 -11.96 0.32 -25.57
CA THR A 37 -11.19 1.30 -24.81
C THR A 37 -10.54 0.60 -23.64
N ASN A 38 -9.21 0.66 -23.58
CA ASN A 38 -8.42 0.06 -22.53
C ASN A 38 -7.69 1.13 -21.74
N ILE A 39 -7.57 0.94 -20.43
CA ILE A 39 -6.88 1.86 -19.52
C ILE A 39 -5.68 1.14 -18.94
N TYR A 40 -4.52 1.80 -19.00
CA TYR A 40 -3.24 1.35 -18.51
C TYR A 40 -2.68 2.35 -17.50
N ASP A 41 -1.83 1.86 -16.60
CA ASP A 41 -1.22 2.72 -15.57
C ASP A 41 -0.10 3.63 -16.12
N ASN A 42 0.53 3.26 -17.24
CA ASN A 42 1.61 4.01 -17.87
C ASN A 42 1.80 3.63 -19.35
N VAL A 43 2.46 4.51 -20.11
CA VAL A 43 2.74 4.29 -21.54
C VAL A 43 3.65 3.09 -21.78
N LYS A 44 4.57 2.77 -20.86
CA LYS A 44 5.45 1.59 -20.98
C LYS A 44 4.66 0.29 -21.01
N HIS A 45 3.56 0.21 -20.27
CA HIS A 45 2.67 -0.95 -20.29
C HIS A 45 1.92 -1.06 -21.63
N VAL A 46 1.53 0.08 -22.21
CA VAL A 46 0.95 0.15 -23.55
C VAL A 46 1.95 -0.34 -24.59
N GLU A 47 3.19 0.18 -24.56
CA GLU A 47 4.26 -0.23 -25.45
C GLU A 47 4.59 -1.72 -25.28
N SER A 48 4.81 -2.20 -24.06
CA SER A 48 5.15 -3.60 -23.83
C SER A 48 4.06 -4.57 -24.30
N THR A 49 2.79 -4.20 -24.18
CA THR A 49 1.66 -5.08 -24.54
C THR A 49 1.34 -5.02 -26.02
N HIS A 50 1.35 -3.80 -26.60
CA HIS A 50 0.84 -3.55 -27.96
C HIS A 50 1.92 -3.28 -29.00
N SER A 51 3.21 -3.21 -28.60
CA SER A 51 4.30 -3.01 -29.55
C SER A 51 4.50 -4.22 -30.47
N HIS A 52 4.03 -5.42 -30.10
CA HIS A 52 4.24 -6.65 -30.86
C HIS A 52 5.71 -6.84 -31.29
N GLY A 53 6.65 -6.60 -30.37
CA GLY A 53 8.08 -6.71 -30.62
C GLY A 53 8.65 -5.61 -31.53
N GLY A 54 8.11 -4.39 -31.48
CA GLY A 54 8.57 -3.24 -32.28
C GLY A 54 7.78 -3.02 -33.58
N LYS A 55 6.77 -3.85 -33.87
CA LYS A 55 5.92 -3.75 -35.06
C LYS A 55 4.84 -2.68 -34.94
N SER A 56 4.51 -2.29 -33.71
CA SER A 56 3.77 -1.07 -33.40
C SER A 56 4.59 -0.18 -32.48
N LEU A 57 4.50 1.12 -32.71
CA LEU A 57 5.13 2.17 -31.92
C LEU A 57 4.08 3.20 -31.50
N VAL A 58 4.19 3.73 -30.29
CA VAL A 58 3.43 4.92 -29.89
C VAL A 58 4.09 6.13 -30.56
N VAL A 59 3.30 6.95 -31.24
CA VAL A 59 3.77 8.19 -31.88
C VAL A 59 2.98 9.32 -31.27
N TRP A 60 3.69 10.30 -30.72
CA TRP A 60 3.10 11.47 -30.08
C TRP A 60 2.72 12.51 -31.13
N ASP A 61 1.42 12.63 -31.41
CA ASP A 61 0.89 13.60 -32.36
C ASP A 61 0.74 15.01 -31.72
N TYR A 62 0.61 15.07 -30.40
CA TYR A 62 0.42 16.31 -29.64
C TYR A 62 0.92 16.15 -28.20
N GLU A 63 1.64 17.15 -27.72
CA GLU A 63 2.03 17.28 -26.30
C GLU A 63 1.37 18.54 -25.77
N SER A 64 0.48 18.39 -24.79
CA SER A 64 -0.09 19.55 -24.10
C SER A 64 0.99 20.18 -23.24
N PRO A 65 1.11 21.52 -23.19
CA PRO A 65 1.86 22.15 -22.11
C PRO A 65 1.28 21.69 -20.78
N ALA A 66 2.14 21.54 -19.77
CA ALA A 66 1.67 21.26 -18.42
C ALA A 66 0.72 22.39 -17.99
N ASP A 67 -0.51 22.03 -17.62
CA ASP A 67 -1.41 22.98 -16.98
C ASP A 67 -0.73 23.49 -15.70
N PRO A 68 -0.80 24.81 -15.41
CA PRO A 68 -0.32 25.32 -14.14
C PRO A 68 -1.02 24.56 -13.01
N ASP A 69 -0.25 24.02 -12.06
CA ASP A 69 -0.80 23.26 -10.95
C ASP A 69 -1.79 24.18 -10.22
N PRO A 70 -3.07 23.80 -10.05
CA PRO A 70 -4.02 24.60 -9.28
C PRO A 70 -3.53 24.86 -7.84
N MET A 71 -2.59 24.06 -7.32
CA MET A 71 -1.92 24.29 -6.04
C MET A 71 -0.82 25.36 -6.09
N ASP A 72 -0.26 25.68 -7.26
CA ASP A 72 0.70 26.78 -7.41
C ASP A 72 0.02 28.13 -7.18
N ALA A 73 -1.25 28.27 -7.59
CA ALA A 73 -2.06 29.46 -7.31
C ALA A 73 -2.44 29.61 -5.81
N LEU A 74 -2.20 28.58 -4.99
CA LEU A 74 -2.40 28.64 -3.54
C LEU A 74 -1.10 28.91 -2.77
N LYS A 75 0.04 29.01 -3.46
CA LYS A 75 1.34 29.35 -2.88
C LYS A 75 1.56 30.86 -2.80
N ASP A 76 0.51 31.68 -2.94
CA ASP A 76 0.60 33.11 -2.73
C ASP A 76 1.27 33.38 -1.36
N ASP A 77 2.37 34.13 -1.43
CA ASP A 77 3.33 34.50 -0.38
C ASP A 77 2.71 35.30 0.79
N ASP A 78 1.40 35.28 0.96
CA ASP A 78 0.64 35.86 2.09
C ASP A 78 0.74 34.99 3.35
N THR A 79 1.57 33.95 3.35
CA THR A 79 2.03 33.37 4.62
C THR A 79 2.94 34.42 5.25
N PRO A 80 2.55 35.05 6.38
CA PRO A 80 3.48 35.94 7.06
C PRO A 80 4.73 35.13 7.34
N LYS A 81 5.87 35.57 6.78
CA LYS A 81 7.18 35.07 7.18
C LYS A 81 7.32 35.45 8.65
N VAL A 82 6.89 34.56 9.53
CA VAL A 82 7.18 34.67 10.95
C VAL A 82 8.69 34.47 11.03
N GLU A 83 9.42 35.58 11.08
CA GLU A 83 10.83 35.58 11.44
C GLU A 83 10.88 35.19 12.92
N LEU A 84 10.86 33.87 13.17
CA LEU A 84 11.09 33.31 14.49
C LEU A 84 12.50 33.70 14.91
N ASN A 85 12.63 34.30 16.08
CA ASN A 85 13.94 34.55 16.65
C ASN A 85 14.58 33.22 17.11
N ASP A 86 15.89 33.23 17.35
CA ASP A 86 16.64 32.02 17.71
C ASP A 86 16.11 31.34 19.00
N GLU A 87 15.48 32.10 19.90
CA GLU A 87 14.88 31.58 21.14
C GLU A 87 13.55 30.86 20.87
N GLU A 88 12.68 31.42 20.03
CA GLU A 88 11.41 30.81 19.62
C GLU A 88 11.66 29.54 18.78
N LEU A 89 12.71 29.55 17.95
CA LEU A 89 13.16 28.36 17.20
C LEU A 89 13.68 27.26 18.13
N ALA A 90 14.38 27.63 19.22
CA ALA A 90 14.84 26.68 20.22
C ALA A 90 13.69 26.08 21.03
N GLU A 91 12.68 26.88 21.38
CA GLU A 91 11.49 26.42 22.11
C GLU A 91 10.65 25.44 21.27
N ILE A 92 10.40 25.77 20.00
CA ILE A 92 9.70 24.87 19.06
C ILE A 92 10.49 23.57 18.84
N ALA A 93 11.82 23.66 18.75
CA ALA A 93 12.67 22.48 18.60
C ALA A 93 12.64 21.59 19.86
N GLU A 94 12.59 22.18 21.05
CA GLU A 94 12.47 21.45 22.32
C GLU A 94 11.10 20.77 22.44
N GLU A 95 10.01 21.48 22.13
CA GLU A 95 8.65 20.94 22.11
C GLU A 95 8.52 19.78 21.10
N ALA A 96 9.07 19.96 19.90
CA ALA A 96 9.09 18.91 18.88
C ALA A 96 9.92 17.69 19.32
N ALA A 97 11.06 17.91 19.99
CA ALA A 97 11.90 16.84 20.53
C ALA A 97 11.19 16.09 21.67
N GLU A 98 10.45 16.78 22.53
CA GLU A 98 9.67 16.16 23.59
C GLU A 98 8.47 15.36 23.03
N GLY A 99 7.75 15.92 22.06
CA GLY A 99 6.69 15.20 21.34
C GLY A 99 7.21 13.96 20.60
N ALA A 100 8.43 14.02 20.04
CA ALA A 100 9.10 12.86 19.43
C ALA A 100 9.50 11.81 20.47
N LYS A 101 10.07 12.20 21.62
CA LYS A 101 10.39 11.31 22.74
C LYS A 101 9.14 10.61 23.25
N GLN A 102 8.02 11.33 23.40
CA GLN A 102 6.73 10.76 23.83
C GLN A 102 6.17 9.77 22.80
N LYS A 103 6.24 10.06 21.50
CA LYS A 103 5.84 9.13 20.43
C LYS A 103 6.70 7.86 20.42
N ILE A 104 8.00 7.99 20.58
CA ILE A 104 8.94 6.85 20.66
C ILE A 104 8.65 6.03 21.92
N ALA A 105 8.47 6.67 23.07
CA ALA A 105 8.11 6.00 24.32
C ALA A 105 6.78 5.23 24.19
N LYS A 106 5.76 5.84 23.58
CA LYS A 106 4.48 5.18 23.29
C LYS A 106 4.66 3.96 22.40
N LYS A 107 5.46 4.07 21.34
CA LYS A 107 5.74 2.97 20.40
C LYS A 107 6.55 1.84 21.06
N ILE A 108 7.47 2.17 21.97
CA ILE A 108 8.21 1.18 22.76
C ILE A 108 7.27 0.46 23.73
N VAL A 109 6.38 1.19 24.42
CA VAL A 109 5.36 0.61 25.31
C VAL A 109 4.43 -0.32 24.53
N GLU A 110 3.92 0.13 23.38
CA GLU A 110 3.05 -0.67 22.50
C GLU A 110 3.74 -1.96 22.04
N LYS A 111 5.01 -1.87 21.61
CA LYS A 111 5.81 -3.02 21.21
C LYS A 111 6.15 -3.95 22.38
N LEU A 112 6.35 -3.42 23.58
CA LEU A 112 6.57 -4.20 24.80
C LEU A 112 5.27 -4.89 25.26
N THR A 113 4.11 -4.25 25.08
CA THR A 113 2.81 -4.87 25.35
C THR A 113 2.49 -5.97 24.36
N GLU A 114 2.79 -5.77 23.07
CA GLU A 114 2.64 -6.77 22.01
C GLU A 114 3.59 -7.96 22.23
N ALA A 115 4.83 -7.71 22.69
CA ALA A 115 5.78 -8.76 23.08
C ALA A 115 5.44 -9.46 24.41
N SER A 116 4.47 -8.93 25.18
CA SER A 116 4.00 -9.52 26.44
C SER A 116 2.71 -10.32 26.30
N GLU A 117 2.04 -10.24 25.14
CA GLU A 117 0.98 -11.17 24.81
C GLU A 117 1.62 -12.50 24.39
N PRO A 118 1.31 -13.62 25.07
CA PRO A 118 1.84 -14.90 24.65
C PRO A 118 1.26 -15.24 23.27
N GLU A 119 2.12 -15.26 22.26
CA GLU A 119 1.86 -15.88 20.96
C GLU A 119 1.09 -17.19 21.16
N PRO A 120 -0.03 -17.44 20.45
CA PRO A 120 -0.77 -18.68 20.59
C PRO A 120 0.01 -19.81 19.92
N GLU A 121 1.04 -20.32 20.61
CA GLU A 121 1.66 -21.59 20.30
C GLU A 121 0.54 -22.64 20.36
N ALA A 122 0.24 -23.27 19.21
CA ALA A 122 -0.66 -24.41 19.14
C ALA A 122 -0.35 -25.35 20.30
N ALA A 123 -1.33 -25.62 21.18
CA ALA A 123 -1.11 -26.26 22.47
C ALA A 123 -0.22 -27.50 22.33
N SER A 124 1.07 -27.32 22.61
CA SER A 124 2.05 -28.40 22.65
C SER A 124 1.53 -29.45 23.64
N SER A 125 1.87 -30.72 23.43
CA SER A 125 1.43 -31.82 24.33
C SER A 125 1.72 -31.53 25.80
N ARG A 126 2.74 -30.71 26.08
CA ARG A 126 3.09 -30.20 27.41
C ARG A 126 2.07 -29.18 27.96
N VAL A 127 1.58 -28.26 27.13
CA VAL A 127 0.56 -27.26 27.48
C VAL A 127 -0.78 -27.94 27.77
N SER A 128 -1.18 -28.91 26.95
CA SER A 128 -2.41 -29.69 27.18
C SER A 128 -2.34 -30.52 28.47
N ALA A 129 -1.18 -31.12 28.77
CA ALA A 129 -0.97 -31.87 30.01
C ALA A 129 -1.01 -30.97 31.25
N ALA A 130 -0.39 -29.79 31.18
CA ALA A 130 -0.41 -28.81 32.27
C ALA A 130 -1.84 -28.26 32.50
N ALA A 131 -2.55 -27.85 31.45
CA ALA A 131 -3.93 -27.39 31.53
C ALA A 131 -4.88 -28.47 32.10
N SER A 132 -4.68 -29.74 31.68
CA SER A 132 -5.45 -30.87 32.22
C SER A 132 -5.20 -31.09 33.72
N LYS A 133 -3.97 -30.87 34.19
CA LYS A 133 -3.62 -30.99 35.62
C LYS A 133 -4.26 -29.87 36.44
N VAL A 134 -4.37 -28.65 35.89
CA VAL A 134 -5.03 -27.50 36.51
C VAL A 134 -6.54 -27.71 36.66
N LEU A 135 -7.19 -28.30 35.64
CA LEU A 135 -8.63 -28.61 35.68
C LEU A 135 -8.98 -29.69 36.71
N ARG A 136 -8.11 -30.69 36.88
CA ARG A 136 -8.32 -31.81 37.81
C ARG A 136 -8.00 -31.47 39.27
N ASN A 137 -7.38 -30.32 39.54
CA ASN A 137 -7.08 -29.92 40.91
C ASN A 137 -8.29 -29.22 41.56
N PRO A 138 -8.84 -29.74 42.68
CA PRO A 138 -9.97 -29.11 43.35
C PRO A 138 -9.63 -27.77 44.01
N LYS A 139 -8.34 -27.50 44.29
CA LYS A 139 -7.87 -26.27 44.96
C LYS A 139 -7.60 -25.09 44.02
N THR A 140 -7.73 -25.24 42.70
CA THR A 140 -7.47 -24.15 41.75
C THR A 140 -8.69 -23.23 41.59
N SER A 141 -8.42 -21.93 41.40
CA SER A 141 -9.45 -20.89 41.29
C SER A 141 -10.29 -21.04 40.02
N LYS A 142 -11.52 -20.50 40.02
CA LYS A 142 -12.43 -20.54 38.85
C LYS A 142 -11.80 -19.88 37.62
N ALA A 143 -11.11 -18.75 37.80
CA ALA A 143 -10.42 -18.05 36.72
C ALA A 143 -9.31 -18.91 36.08
N ALA A 144 -8.53 -19.61 36.91
CA ALA A 144 -7.47 -20.50 36.42
C ALA A 144 -8.03 -21.72 35.65
N LYS A 145 -9.18 -22.27 36.09
CA LYS A 145 -9.87 -23.35 35.36
C LYS A 145 -10.44 -22.87 34.03
N THR A 146 -11.02 -21.67 33.98
CA THR A 146 -11.53 -21.08 32.73
C THR A 146 -10.41 -20.83 31.72
N ALA A 147 -9.28 -20.29 32.16
CA ALA A 147 -8.11 -20.07 31.31
C ALA A 147 -7.53 -21.40 30.75
N ALA A 148 -7.41 -22.42 31.60
CA ALA A 148 -6.97 -23.75 31.19
C ALA A 148 -7.94 -24.42 30.18
N GLY A 149 -9.25 -24.24 30.36
CA GLY A 149 -10.25 -24.70 29.41
C GLY A 149 -10.15 -24.00 28.06
N LYS A 150 -9.94 -22.69 28.06
CA LYS A 150 -9.77 -21.88 26.84
C LYS A 150 -8.50 -22.26 26.07
N ALA A 151 -7.42 -22.60 26.77
CA ALA A 151 -6.18 -23.07 26.15
C ALA A 151 -6.32 -24.44 25.46
N LEU A 152 -7.22 -25.33 25.93
CA LEU A 152 -7.49 -26.62 25.30
C LEU A 152 -8.35 -26.50 24.02
N THR A 153 -9.16 -25.45 23.90
CA THR A 153 -10.12 -25.29 22.80
C THR A 153 -9.62 -24.43 21.65
N GLN A 154 -8.47 -23.76 21.80
CA GLN A 154 -7.84 -23.02 20.71
C GLN A 154 -7.30 -23.99 19.64
N LYS A 155 -8.02 -24.09 18.52
CA LYS A 155 -7.64 -24.86 17.33
C LYS A 155 -6.78 -23.96 16.44
N ALA A 156 -5.60 -24.43 16.04
CA ALA A 156 -4.71 -23.64 15.17
C ALA A 156 -5.30 -23.52 13.75
N ASP A 157 -5.47 -22.30 13.25
CA ASP A 157 -5.63 -22.06 11.82
C ASP A 157 -4.30 -22.30 11.12
N LYS A 158 -4.24 -23.33 10.26
CA LYS A 158 -3.06 -23.61 9.45
C LYS A 158 -2.83 -22.47 8.46
N LYS A 159 -1.87 -21.60 8.75
CA LYS A 159 -1.36 -20.60 7.82
C LYS A 159 -0.85 -21.31 6.55
N LYS A 160 -1.52 -21.12 5.41
CA LYS A 160 -1.03 -21.57 4.09
C LYS A 160 0.29 -20.85 3.81
N THR A 161 1.39 -21.61 3.77
CA THR A 161 2.67 -21.13 3.23
C THR A 161 2.51 -20.87 1.73
N LYS A 162 3.08 -19.73 1.32
CA LYS A 162 3.10 -19.12 -0.02
C LYS A 162 3.53 -20.08 -1.12
#